data_AF-A0ABD0NLZ7-F1
#
_entry.id   AF-A0ABD0NLZ7-F1
#
_cell.length_a   1.000
_cell.length_b   1.000
_cell.length_c   1.000
_cell.angle_alpha   90.00
_cell.angle_beta   90.00
_cell.angle_gamma   90.00
#
_symmetry.space_group_name_H-M   'P 1'
#
loop_
_entity.id
_entity.type
_entity.pdbx_description
1 polymer ?
#
loop_
_entity_poly.entity_id
_entity_poly.type
_entity_poly.pdbx_seq_one_letter_code
_entity_poly.pdbx_strand_id
1 'polypeptide(L)' 'SDNLIIIWNVGTGEPLITMDDHPDLIYNVSWNYNGSLFCTTCKDRRLRVCDPRKNEVVA' A
#
# COMPACT_ATOMS: atom_id res chain seq x y z
N SER A 1 -8.58 -4.20 13.03
CA SER A 1 -7.47 -3.86 12.13
C SER A 1 -8.09 -3.04 11.03
N ASP A 2 -7.55 -1.85 10.80
CA ASP A 2 -8.17 -0.87 9.90
C ASP A 2 -7.78 -1.15 8.44
N ASN A 3 -6.88 -2.11 8.21
CA ASN A 3 -6.46 -2.63 6.90
C ASN A 3 -6.02 -1.54 5.91
N LEU A 4 -5.48 -0.43 6.43
CA LEU A 4 -4.97 0.67 5.63
C LEU A 4 -3.50 0.45 5.26
N ILE A 5 -3.13 0.91 4.07
CA ILE A 5 -1.73 1.21 3.73
C ILE A 5 -1.51 2.71 3.89
N ILE A 6 -0.52 3.09 4.69
CA ILE A 6 -0.13 4.50 4.87
C ILE A 6 1.33 4.65 4.47
N ILE A 7 1.61 5.62 3.60
CA ILE A 7 2.97 6.06 3.29
C ILE A 7 3.24 7.33 4.07
N TRP A 8 4.36 7.36 4.78
CA TRP A 8 4.72 8.44 5.68
C TRP A 8 5.90 9.25 5.14
N ASN A 9 5.88 10.55 5.39
CA ASN A 9 7.07 11.36 5.31
C ASN A 9 7.89 11.14 6.59
N VAL A 10 9.03 10.47 6.47
CA VAL A 10 9.89 10.16 7.63
C VAL A 10 10.51 11.42 8.25
N GLY A 11 10.72 12.49 7.46
CA GLY A 11 11.31 13.73 7.94
C GLY A 11 10.36 14.58 8.79
N THR A 12 9.06 14.59 8.46
CA THR A 12 8.05 15.37 9.19
C THR A 12 7.18 14.53 10.13
N GLY A 13 7.12 13.22 9.93
CA GLY A 13 6.22 12.33 10.65
C GLY A 13 4.76 12.41 10.17
N GLU A 14 4.50 13.09 9.06
CA GLU A 14 3.15 13.27 8.52
C GLU A 14 2.78 12.16 7.51
N PRO A 15 1.51 11.73 7.48
CA PRO A 15 1.04 10.80 6.45
C PRO A 15 0.97 11.51 5.10
N LEU A 16 1.57 10.91 4.08
CA LEU A 16 1.54 11.41 2.70
C LEU A 16 0.36 10.84 1.92
N ILE A 17 0.12 9.54 2.06
CA ILE A 17 -0.88 8.79 1.28
C ILE A 17 -1.54 7.78 2.21
N THR A 18 -2.85 7.63 2.07
CA THR A 18 -3.65 6.60 2.74
C THR A 18 -4.47 5.86 1.69
N MET A 19 -4.29 4.55 1.60
CA MET A 19 -5.04 3.66 0.72
C MET A 19 -5.92 2.73 1.56
N ASP A 20 -7.18 2.59 1.15
CA ASP A 20 -8.24 1.80 1.81
C ASP A 20 -8.89 0.80 0.83
N ASP A 21 -8.04 0.14 0.02
CA ASP A 21 -8.48 -0.80 -1.01
C ASP A 21 -8.56 -2.26 -0.51
N HIS A 22 -8.18 -2.50 0.75
CA HIS A 22 -8.01 -3.83 1.32
C HIS A 22 -9.18 -4.18 2.27
N PRO A 23 -10.08 -5.09 1.85
CA PRO A 23 -11.26 -5.41 2.65
C PRO A 23 -10.97 -6.31 3.85
N ASP A 24 -9.74 -6.83 3.97
CA ASP A 24 -9.33 -7.76 5.02
C ASP A 24 -7.83 -7.61 5.31
N LEU A 25 -7.32 -8.38 6.27
CA LEU A 25 -5.97 -8.31 6.80
C LEU A 25 -4.91 -8.35 5.69
N ILE A 26 -4.01 -7.37 5.74
CA ILE A 26 -2.82 -7.29 4.90
C ILE A 26 -1.72 -8.11 5.57
N TYR A 27 -1.14 -9.07 4.84
CA TYR A 27 -0.10 -9.95 5.36
C TYR A 27 1.30 -9.49 5.03
N ASN A 28 1.48 -8.79 3.91
CA ASN A 28 2.80 -8.39 3.45
C ASN A 28 2.74 -7.15 2.56
N VAL A 29 3.87 -6.44 2.50
CA VAL A 29 4.11 -5.30 1.62
C VAL A 29 5.55 -5.34 1.13
N SER A 30 5.78 -5.09 -0.16
CA SER A 30 7.12 -5.02 -0.73
C SER A 30 7.20 -4.06 -1.89
N TRP A 31 8.24 -3.23 -1.92
CA TRP A 31 8.52 -2.31 -3.01
C TRP A 31 9.22 -3.03 -4.17
N ASN A 32 8.97 -2.56 -5.39
CA ASN A 32 9.86 -2.91 -6.50
C ASN A 32 11.19 -2.15 -6.39
N TYR A 33 12.19 -2.59 -7.17
CA TYR A 33 13.58 -2.12 -7.04
C TYR A 33 13.75 -0.60 -7.12
N ASN A 34 13.03 0.07 -8.04
CA ASN A 34 13.15 1.51 -8.22
C ASN A 34 12.18 2.33 -7.35
N GLY A 35 11.42 1.67 -6.45
CA GLY A 35 10.42 2.32 -5.60
C GLY A 35 9.25 2.94 -6.36
N SER A 36 9.04 2.59 -7.63
CA SER A 36 7.94 3.12 -8.42
C SER A 36 6.59 2.57 -7.96
N LEU A 37 6.54 1.29 -7.61
CA LEU A 37 5.33 0.56 -7.24
C LEU A 37 5.62 -0.32 -6.02
N PHE A 38 4.58 -0.73 -5.33
CA PHE A 38 4.66 -1.77 -4.31
C PHE A 38 3.57 -2.81 -4.49
N CYS A 39 3.81 -4.00 -3.96
CA CYS A 39 2.84 -5.08 -3.94
C CYS A 39 2.39 -5.36 -2.51
N THR A 40 1.14 -5.78 -2.36
CA THR A 40 0.57 -6.24 -1.08
C THR A 40 -0.12 -7.59 -1.25
N THR A 41 -0.13 -8.39 -0.19
CA THR A 41 -0.94 -9.61 -0.12
C THR A 41 -1.99 -9.48 0.97
N CYS A 42 -3.20 -9.95 0.69
CA CYS A 42 -4.34 -9.82 1.58
C CYS A 42 -5.06 -11.16 1.80
N LYS A 43 -5.71 -11.28 2.95
CA LYS A 43 -6.52 -12.45 3.32
C LYS A 43 -7.71 -12.69 2.38
N ASP A 44 -8.12 -11.69 1.62
CA ASP A 44 -9.09 -11.80 0.53
C ASP A 44 -8.60 -12.64 -0.68
N ARG A 45 -7.38 -13.19 -0.59
CA ARG A 45 -6.73 -14.02 -1.61
C ARG A 45 -6.36 -13.24 -2.87
N ARG A 46 -6.20 -11.92 -2.76
CA ARG A 46 -5.71 -11.06 -3.84
C ARG A 46 -4.31 -10.53 -3.51
N LEU A 47 -3.50 -10.47 -4.56
CA LEU A 47 -2.31 -9.64 -4.62
C LEU A 47 -2.70 -8.34 -5.33
N ARG A 48 -2.21 -7.21 -4.83
CA ARG A 48 -2.42 -5.90 -5.46
C ARG A 48 -1.09 -5.26 -5.75
N VAL A 49 -0.95 -4.66 -6.92
CA VAL A 49 0.13 -3.75 -7.28
C VAL A 49 -0.41 -2.32 -7.15
N CYS A 50 0.29 -1.47 -6.41
CA CYS A 50 -0.17 -0.14 -6.06
C CYS A 50 0.79 0.92 -6.61
N ASP A 51 0.24 1.98 -7.21
CA ASP A 51 0.95 3.20 -7.53
C ASP A 51 0.66 4.27 -6.46
N PRO A 52 1.61 4.52 -5.53
CA PRO A 52 1.39 5.47 -4.46
C PRO A 52 1.21 6.91 -4.95
N ARG A 53 1.80 7.27 -6.09
CA ARG A 53 1.75 8.65 -6.61
C ARG A 53 0.40 9.00 -7.21
N LYS A 54 -0.37 7.98 -7.59
CA LYS A 54 -1.74 8.10 -8.08
C LYS A 54 -2.78 7.78 -7.03
N ASN A 55 -2.37 7.20 -5.90
CA ASN A 55 -3.25 6.65 -4.89
C ASN A 55 -4.21 5.59 -5.45
N GLU A 56 -3.67 4.66 -6.25
CA GLU A 56 -4.47 3.68 -7.00
C GLU A 56 -3.85 2.27 -6.96
N VAL A 57 -4.73 1.26 -6.95
CA VAL A 57 -4.38 -0.13 -7.29
C VAL A 57 -4.37 -0.25 -8.81
N VAL A 58 -3.22 -0.62 -9.38
CA VAL A 58 -3.01 -0.71 -10.83
C VAL A 58 -3.08 -2.13 -11.37
N ALA A 59 -3.04 -3.15 -10.50
CA ALA A 59 -3.26 -4.57 -10.83
C ALA A 59 -3.71 -5.37 -9.60
#